data_AF-A0A7W0GTQ7-F1
#
_entry.id   AF-A0A7W0GTQ7-F1
#
_cell.length_a   1.000
_cell.length_b   1.000
_cell.length_c   1.000
_cell.angle_alpha   90.00
_cell.angle_beta   90.00
_cell.angle_gamma   90.00
#
_symmetry.space_group_name_H-M   'P 1'
#
loop_
_entity.id
_entity.type
_entity.pdbx_description
1 polymer ?
#
loop_
_entity_poly.entity_id
_entity_poly.type
_entity_poly.pdbx_seq_one_letter_code
_entity_poly.pdbx_strand_id
1 'polypeptide(L)'
;MKKIIALIAICLAIATTAFPAFAQQPAATPQQPAAKPQQPAATPQQPAAKPQQPAATPQDPQCSPENKLAWYNEFRQQFKGDTAKANELAKKWLACPEVAGEETQAAYLKNFVTLYEKANRKNQVSDLVYNKKDYPKAFEVGKAVLVDEPENLKVLIDLAYAGFASATAKNEAFTADAVNYAKKAMQLIEAGKAPDKWEPYLGKDDALAYLNNIIGQLTVQKNPSEALPNLIKVAQYESKLNKLPFTYATIAAAYEAGSYAKLSEEYKAKFGGKDETPESKLALENINQVVDRMIDAYARAAALVGTDAAQQAAKKEWMDSLSTWYKYRHNQSDAGLNEMVAGILAKPLPPVPTPITTLPTATPASTPTSGAVTAAGAPAGNAAASGTTPATPQPAPVTTTPAPATTTPKTPPATANKPKTPTPTPTPAPKPRIKRHHRGH
;
A
#
# COMPACT_ATOMS: atom_id res chain seq x y z
N MET A 1 -4.59 40.52 13.45
CA MET A 1 -6.07 40.60 13.25
C MET A 1 -6.60 40.10 11.89
N LYS A 2 -6.27 40.68 10.72
CA LYS A 2 -6.86 40.22 9.41
C LYS A 2 -6.67 38.73 9.09
N LYS A 3 -5.48 38.16 9.37
CA LYS A 3 -5.21 36.72 9.18
C LYS A 3 -5.99 35.81 10.15
N ILE A 4 -6.29 36.30 11.35
CA ILE A 4 -7.04 35.57 12.38
C ILE A 4 -8.52 35.47 11.99
N ILE A 5 -9.10 36.54 11.45
CA ILE A 5 -10.48 36.56 10.94
C ILE A 5 -10.61 35.62 9.72
N ALA A 6 -9.63 35.62 8.81
CA ALA A 6 -9.61 34.72 7.66
C ALA A 6 -9.54 33.22 8.06
N LEU A 7 -8.73 32.87 9.08
CA LEU A 7 -8.64 31.49 9.59
C LEU A 7 -9.98 30.97 10.12
N ILE A 8 -10.70 31.82 10.88
CA ILE A 8 -12.00 31.46 11.47
C ILE A 8 -13.08 31.31 10.38
N ALA A 9 -13.03 32.13 9.32
CA ALA A 9 -13.98 32.05 8.19
C ALA A 9 -13.79 30.77 7.37
N ILE A 10 -12.56 30.33 7.15
CA ILE A 10 -12.27 29.09 6.40
C ILE A 10 -12.77 27.84 7.15
N CYS A 11 -12.68 27.83 8.50
CA CYS A 11 -13.21 26.73 9.32
C CYS A 11 -14.73 26.52 9.18
N LEU A 12 -15.50 27.58 8.88
CA LEU A 12 -16.95 27.51 8.72
C LEU A 12 -17.39 26.99 7.34
N ALA A 13 -16.53 27.04 6.32
CA ALA A 13 -16.88 26.67 4.95
C ALA A 13 -16.59 25.20 4.59
N ILE A 14 -15.72 24.51 5.35
CA ILE A 14 -15.20 23.18 4.97
C ILE A 14 -15.93 22.03 5.70
N ALA A 15 -16.77 22.33 6.69
CA ALA A 15 -17.43 21.33 7.54
C ALA A 15 -18.50 20.44 6.85
N THR A 16 -18.69 20.52 5.52
CA THR A 16 -19.77 19.79 4.81
C THR A 16 -19.34 19.02 3.56
N THR A 17 -18.05 18.90 3.23
CA THR A 17 -17.62 18.04 2.12
C THR A 17 -17.43 16.61 2.61
N ALA A 18 -18.48 15.80 2.49
CA ALA A 18 -18.35 14.36 2.57
C ALA A 18 -17.27 13.92 1.57
N PHE A 19 -16.21 13.28 2.07
CA PHE A 19 -15.17 12.70 1.23
C PHE A 19 -15.83 11.82 0.17
N PRO A 20 -15.69 12.13 -1.14
CA PRO A 20 -16.18 11.22 -2.15
C PRO A 20 -15.49 9.89 -1.93
N ALA A 21 -16.30 8.83 -1.75
CA ALA A 21 -15.81 7.48 -1.69
C ALA A 21 -14.88 7.25 -2.89
N PHE A 22 -13.64 6.89 -2.60
CA PHE A 22 -12.57 6.67 -3.57
C PHE A 22 -13.12 6.01 -4.83
N ALA A 23 -13.13 6.73 -5.96
CA ALA A 23 -13.57 6.20 -7.23
C ALA A 23 -12.64 5.02 -7.59
N GLN A 24 -13.27 3.88 -7.84
CA GLN A 24 -12.64 2.62 -8.22
C GLN A 24 -11.59 2.85 -9.32
N GLN A 25 -10.35 2.40 -9.10
CA GLN A 25 -9.51 2.03 -10.24
C GLN A 25 -10.23 0.91 -11.00
N PRO A 26 -10.37 1.00 -12.34
CA PRO A 26 -11.05 -0.04 -13.10
C PRO A 26 -10.21 -1.31 -13.08
N ALA A 27 -10.68 -2.32 -12.34
CA ALA A 27 -10.28 -3.70 -12.58
C ALA A 27 -10.87 -4.13 -13.93
N ALA A 28 -10.01 -4.37 -14.91
CA ALA A 28 -10.39 -4.97 -16.19
C ALA A 28 -11.19 -6.25 -15.93
N THR A 29 -12.41 -6.33 -16.46
CA THR A 29 -13.29 -7.49 -16.34
C THR A 29 -13.69 -7.95 -17.76
N PRO A 30 -13.48 -9.23 -18.13
CA PRO A 30 -14.14 -9.82 -19.29
C PRO A 30 -15.60 -10.15 -18.95
N GLN A 31 -16.52 -9.68 -19.78
CA GLN A 31 -17.95 -10.04 -19.74
C GLN A 31 -18.16 -11.53 -20.06
N GLN A 32 -19.10 -12.18 -19.37
CA GLN A 32 -19.72 -13.41 -19.85
C GLN A 32 -21.25 -13.36 -19.65
N PRO A 33 -22.08 -13.88 -20.60
CA PRO A 33 -23.52 -13.65 -20.60
C PRO A 33 -24.31 -14.64 -19.73
N ALA A 34 -25.41 -14.15 -19.16
CA ALA A 34 -26.37 -14.92 -18.38
C ALA A 34 -27.30 -15.76 -19.28
N ALA A 35 -27.50 -17.04 -18.92
CA ALA A 35 -28.51 -17.93 -19.51
C ALA A 35 -29.78 -17.96 -18.65
N LYS A 36 -30.93 -18.00 -19.34
CA LYS A 36 -32.30 -17.92 -18.83
C LYS A 36 -32.83 -19.33 -18.49
N PRO A 37 -33.60 -19.57 -17.41
CA PRO A 37 -34.32 -20.82 -17.22
C PRO A 37 -35.72 -20.76 -17.85
N GLN A 38 -36.08 -21.77 -18.64
CA GLN A 38 -37.44 -22.05 -19.08
C GLN A 38 -38.01 -23.22 -18.27
N GLN A 39 -39.10 -22.95 -17.55
CA GLN A 39 -40.06 -23.94 -17.05
C GLN A 39 -41.02 -24.32 -18.19
N PRO A 40 -41.58 -25.55 -18.16
CA PRO A 40 -43.01 -25.67 -18.42
C PRO A 40 -43.79 -26.44 -17.34
N ALA A 41 -45.07 -26.09 -17.27
CA ALA A 41 -46.10 -26.55 -16.34
C ALA A 41 -46.86 -27.81 -16.81
N ALA A 42 -47.63 -28.37 -15.87
CA ALA A 42 -48.46 -29.60 -15.88
C ALA A 42 -49.51 -29.70 -17.01
N THR A 43 -50.21 -30.83 -17.28
CA THR A 43 -51.29 -31.51 -16.50
C THR A 43 -51.78 -32.80 -17.27
N PRO A 44 -52.85 -33.58 -16.92
CA PRO A 44 -52.97 -34.72 -15.97
C PRO A 44 -53.56 -36.10 -16.50
N GLN A 45 -53.52 -37.14 -15.62
CA GLN A 45 -54.47 -38.29 -15.37
C GLN A 45 -54.81 -39.31 -16.50
N GLN A 46 -55.03 -40.65 -16.35
CA GLN A 46 -55.21 -41.73 -15.33
C GLN A 46 -55.35 -43.11 -16.12
N PRO A 47 -55.69 -44.31 -15.58
CA PRO A 47 -55.33 -45.06 -14.35
C PRO A 47 -54.97 -46.59 -14.53
N ALA A 48 -54.48 -47.20 -13.43
CA ALA A 48 -54.68 -48.58 -12.89
C ALA A 48 -53.93 -49.84 -13.44
N ALA A 49 -53.09 -50.47 -12.58
CA ALA A 49 -53.14 -51.89 -12.12
C ALA A 49 -51.98 -52.28 -11.15
N LYS A 50 -52.26 -53.16 -10.17
CA LYS A 50 -51.47 -53.75 -9.04
C LYS A 50 -50.39 -54.80 -9.47
N PRO A 51 -49.62 -55.47 -8.57
CA PRO A 51 -48.81 -55.07 -7.38
C PRO A 51 -47.36 -55.68 -7.38
N GLN A 52 -46.57 -55.36 -6.34
CA GLN A 52 -45.33 -56.05 -5.83
C GLN A 52 -43.94 -55.69 -6.39
N GLN A 53 -43.16 -54.94 -5.59
CA GLN A 53 -41.88 -55.36 -4.96
C GLN A 53 -41.38 -54.28 -3.99
N PRO A 54 -40.52 -54.59 -2.99
CA PRO A 54 -40.09 -53.63 -1.98
C PRO A 54 -39.33 -52.47 -2.63
N ALA A 55 -39.70 -51.24 -2.26
CA ALA A 55 -39.01 -50.04 -2.71
C ALA A 55 -37.55 -50.08 -2.27
N ALA A 56 -36.64 -50.28 -3.23
CA ALA A 56 -35.29 -49.78 -3.11
C ALA A 56 -35.41 -48.26 -2.93
N THR A 57 -34.82 -47.73 -1.87
CA THR A 57 -34.59 -46.29 -1.68
C THR A 57 -34.06 -45.70 -3.00
N PRO A 58 -34.49 -44.50 -3.43
CA PRO A 58 -33.94 -43.86 -4.60
C PRO A 58 -32.45 -43.60 -4.33
N GLN A 59 -31.57 -44.46 -4.86
CA GLN A 59 -30.16 -44.15 -4.97
C GLN A 59 -30.05 -43.00 -5.96
N ASP A 60 -29.42 -41.90 -5.53
CA ASP A 60 -28.94 -40.89 -6.46
C ASP A 60 -28.15 -41.61 -7.56
N PRO A 61 -28.52 -41.49 -8.87
CA PRO A 61 -27.86 -42.21 -9.96
C PRO A 61 -26.34 -42.00 -9.99
N GLN A 62 -25.84 -40.93 -9.38
CA GLN A 62 -24.41 -40.67 -9.25
C GLN A 62 -23.72 -41.59 -8.23
N CYS A 63 -24.43 -42.06 -7.21
CA CYS A 63 -23.88 -42.81 -6.08
C CYS A 63 -24.04 -44.33 -6.19
N SER A 64 -24.04 -44.87 -7.42
CA SER A 64 -24.02 -46.32 -7.61
C SER A 64 -22.72 -46.94 -7.08
N PRO A 65 -22.74 -48.22 -6.63
CA PRO A 65 -21.54 -48.93 -6.20
C PRO A 65 -20.41 -48.91 -7.24
N GLU A 66 -20.76 -49.03 -8.53
CA GLU A 66 -19.82 -49.00 -9.65
C GLU A 66 -19.11 -47.64 -9.75
N ASN A 67 -19.86 -46.54 -9.59
CA ASN A 67 -19.31 -45.18 -9.63
C ASN A 67 -18.39 -44.93 -8.44
N LYS A 68 -18.81 -45.31 -7.22
CA LYS A 68 -17.96 -45.17 -6.02
C LYS A 68 -16.67 -45.98 -6.16
N LEU A 69 -16.74 -47.22 -6.66
CA LEU A 69 -15.55 -48.03 -6.90
C LEU A 69 -14.64 -47.41 -7.97
N ALA A 70 -15.21 -46.90 -9.06
CA ALA A 70 -14.45 -46.22 -10.12
C ALA A 70 -13.70 -44.98 -9.59
N TRP A 71 -14.38 -44.10 -8.84
CA TRP A 71 -13.75 -42.92 -8.24
C TRP A 71 -12.66 -43.29 -7.24
N TYR A 72 -12.87 -44.31 -6.41
CA TYR A 72 -11.86 -44.76 -5.46
C TYR A 72 -10.61 -45.32 -6.18
N ASN A 73 -10.81 -46.14 -7.21
CA ASN A 73 -9.70 -46.69 -7.99
C ASN A 73 -8.91 -45.59 -8.71
N GLU A 74 -9.60 -44.64 -9.32
CA GLU A 74 -8.94 -43.50 -9.97
C GLU A 74 -8.23 -42.61 -8.95
N PHE A 75 -8.84 -42.36 -7.78
CA PHE A 75 -8.19 -41.68 -6.67
C PHE A 75 -6.86 -42.37 -6.30
N ARG A 76 -6.85 -43.70 -6.18
CA ARG A 76 -5.64 -44.49 -5.84
C ARG A 76 -4.56 -44.42 -6.92
N GLN A 77 -4.92 -44.14 -8.17
CA GLN A 77 -3.95 -43.90 -9.25
C GLN A 77 -3.41 -42.47 -9.19
N GLN A 78 -4.24 -41.49 -8.86
CA GLN A 78 -3.90 -40.06 -8.94
C GLN A 78 -3.28 -39.50 -7.65
N PHE A 79 -3.49 -40.10 -6.48
CA PHE A 79 -3.12 -39.47 -5.19
C PHE A 79 -1.62 -39.17 -4.99
N LYS A 80 -0.73 -39.78 -5.78
CA LYS A 80 0.72 -39.47 -5.79
C LYS A 80 1.15 -38.56 -6.94
N GLY A 81 0.30 -38.35 -7.93
CA GLY A 81 0.56 -37.53 -9.11
C GLY A 81 -0.28 -36.27 -9.06
N ASP A 82 -1.48 -36.33 -9.64
CA ASP A 82 -2.44 -35.23 -9.62
C ASP A 82 -3.26 -35.24 -8.32
N THR A 83 -2.67 -34.68 -7.27
CA THR A 83 -3.31 -34.58 -5.95
C THR A 83 -4.59 -33.74 -5.96
N ALA A 84 -4.73 -32.79 -6.89
CA ALA A 84 -5.95 -31.99 -7.05
C ALA A 84 -7.10 -32.85 -7.59
N LYS A 85 -6.84 -33.60 -8.67
CA LYS A 85 -7.79 -34.57 -9.21
C LYS A 85 -8.15 -35.66 -8.20
N ALA A 86 -7.17 -36.15 -7.44
CA ALA A 86 -7.43 -37.10 -6.35
C ALA A 86 -8.38 -36.48 -5.30
N ASN A 87 -8.17 -35.23 -4.89
CA ASN A 87 -9.07 -34.57 -3.95
C ASN A 87 -10.50 -34.43 -4.49
N GLU A 88 -10.68 -34.10 -5.77
CA GLU A 88 -12.02 -34.06 -6.38
C GLU A 88 -12.71 -35.43 -6.36
N LEU A 89 -11.98 -36.49 -6.69
CA LEU A 89 -12.51 -37.86 -6.68
C LEU A 89 -12.86 -38.31 -5.27
N ALA A 90 -12.01 -38.00 -4.28
CA ALA A 90 -12.28 -38.29 -2.87
C ALA A 90 -13.54 -37.57 -2.37
N LYS A 91 -13.74 -36.30 -2.75
CA LYS A 91 -14.95 -35.54 -2.41
C LYS A 91 -16.21 -36.10 -3.06
N LYS A 92 -16.15 -36.47 -4.35
CA LYS A 92 -17.27 -37.12 -5.05
C LYS A 92 -17.67 -38.41 -4.36
N TRP A 93 -16.70 -39.23 -3.97
CA TRP A 93 -16.94 -40.46 -3.22
C TRP A 93 -17.60 -40.20 -1.87
N LEU A 94 -17.10 -39.21 -1.11
CA LEU A 94 -17.59 -38.85 0.22
C LEU A 94 -18.95 -38.15 0.23
N ALA A 95 -19.38 -37.58 -0.91
CA ALA A 95 -20.71 -36.99 -1.05
C ALA A 95 -21.83 -38.04 -1.09
N CYS A 96 -21.48 -39.30 -1.39
CA CYS A 96 -22.43 -40.41 -1.40
C CYS A 96 -22.67 -40.97 0.01
N PRO A 97 -23.89 -41.48 0.30
CA PRO A 97 -24.17 -42.15 1.56
C PRO A 97 -23.15 -43.24 1.88
N GLU A 98 -22.75 -43.30 3.15
CA GLU A 98 -21.88 -44.36 3.67
C GLU A 98 -22.69 -45.66 3.76
N VAL A 99 -22.19 -46.72 3.15
CA VAL A 99 -22.79 -48.07 3.25
C VAL A 99 -21.90 -48.96 4.11
N ALA A 100 -22.50 -49.96 4.76
CA ALA A 100 -21.78 -50.87 5.64
C ALA A 100 -20.62 -51.56 4.91
N GLY A 101 -19.44 -51.57 5.54
CA GLY A 101 -18.21 -52.15 4.97
C GLY A 101 -17.30 -51.16 4.24
N GLU A 102 -17.68 -49.89 4.12
CA GLU A 102 -16.86 -48.83 3.51
C GLU A 102 -16.18 -47.89 4.53
N GLU A 103 -16.28 -48.18 5.83
CA GLU A 103 -15.90 -47.26 6.92
C GLU A 103 -14.40 -46.91 6.85
N THR A 104 -13.57 -47.89 6.48
CA THR A 104 -12.11 -47.68 6.37
C THR A 104 -11.74 -46.80 5.18
N GLN A 105 -12.42 -46.96 4.04
CA GLN A 105 -12.25 -46.14 2.85
C GLN A 105 -12.74 -44.73 3.11
N ALA A 106 -13.91 -44.58 3.75
CA ALA A 106 -14.45 -43.30 4.15
C ALA A 106 -13.49 -42.55 5.08
N ALA A 107 -12.98 -43.21 6.13
CA ALA A 107 -12.01 -42.61 7.05
C ALA A 107 -10.71 -42.19 6.34
N TYR A 108 -10.19 -43.03 5.46
CA TYR A 108 -8.98 -42.74 4.70
C TYR A 108 -9.15 -41.55 3.75
N LEU A 109 -10.26 -41.51 3.01
CA LEU A 109 -10.57 -40.38 2.11
C LEU A 109 -10.84 -39.10 2.90
N LYS A 110 -11.58 -39.16 4.02
CA LYS A 110 -11.79 -38.01 4.92
C LYS A 110 -10.45 -37.44 5.39
N ASN A 111 -9.52 -38.30 5.83
CA ASN A 111 -8.18 -37.89 6.23
C ASN A 111 -7.36 -37.30 5.07
N PHE A 112 -7.39 -37.92 3.89
CA PHE A 112 -6.72 -37.38 2.70
C PHE A 112 -7.24 -35.98 2.36
N VAL A 113 -8.56 -35.81 2.24
CA VAL A 113 -9.19 -34.52 1.92
C VAL A 113 -8.80 -33.48 2.98
N THR A 114 -8.84 -33.83 4.26
CA THR A 114 -8.44 -32.93 5.36
C THR A 114 -6.99 -32.46 5.23
N LEU A 115 -6.07 -33.38 4.97
CA LEU A 115 -4.64 -33.05 4.82
C LEU A 115 -4.37 -32.27 3.53
N TYR A 116 -5.01 -32.66 2.43
CA TYR A 116 -4.90 -31.97 1.15
C TYR A 116 -5.42 -30.54 1.26
N GLU A 117 -6.62 -30.35 1.81
CA GLU A 117 -7.19 -29.03 2.02
C GLU A 117 -6.30 -28.20 2.94
N LYS A 118 -5.85 -28.76 4.08
CA LYS A 118 -4.90 -28.10 4.99
C LYS A 118 -3.64 -27.63 4.27
N ALA A 119 -3.03 -28.48 3.44
CA ALA A 119 -1.85 -28.14 2.65
C ALA A 119 -2.15 -27.05 1.59
N ASN A 120 -3.34 -27.06 1.00
CA ASN A 120 -3.71 -26.17 -0.09
C ASN A 120 -4.36 -24.84 0.37
N ARG A 121 -4.71 -24.69 1.66
CA ARG A 121 -5.38 -23.48 2.17
C ARG A 121 -4.64 -22.18 1.81
N LYS A 122 -3.30 -22.20 1.80
CA LYS A 122 -2.47 -21.06 1.40
C LYS A 122 -2.78 -20.57 -0.02
N ASN A 123 -2.84 -21.50 -0.97
CA ASN A 123 -3.20 -21.18 -2.36
C ASN A 123 -4.67 -20.78 -2.49
N GLN A 124 -5.54 -21.41 -1.70
CA GLN A 124 -6.97 -21.08 -1.67
C GLN A 124 -7.21 -19.64 -1.20
N VAL A 125 -6.45 -19.14 -0.21
CA VAL A 125 -6.55 -17.73 0.21
C VAL A 125 -6.30 -16.81 -0.98
N SER A 126 -5.21 -17.00 -1.72
CA SER A 126 -4.88 -16.15 -2.87
C SER A 126 -5.94 -16.20 -3.97
N ASP A 127 -6.46 -17.39 -4.28
CA ASP A 127 -7.55 -17.55 -5.25
C ASP A 127 -8.83 -16.83 -4.80
N LEU A 128 -9.18 -16.95 -3.52
CA LEU A 128 -10.33 -16.26 -2.93
C LEU A 128 -10.18 -14.74 -2.95
N VAL A 129 -8.96 -14.24 -2.74
CA VAL A 129 -8.67 -12.80 -2.70
C VAL A 129 -8.63 -12.18 -4.10
N TYR A 130 -7.87 -12.77 -5.03
CA TYR A 130 -7.57 -12.12 -6.32
C TYR A 130 -8.49 -12.54 -7.46
N ASN A 131 -8.90 -13.81 -7.50
CA ASN A 131 -9.71 -14.33 -8.61
C ASN A 131 -11.21 -14.29 -8.27
N LYS A 132 -11.61 -14.93 -7.16
CA LYS A 132 -13.02 -15.05 -6.77
C LYS A 132 -13.56 -13.81 -6.05
N LYS A 133 -12.68 -13.03 -5.42
CA LYS A 133 -13.01 -11.85 -4.60
C LYS A 133 -14.02 -12.16 -3.48
N ASP A 134 -14.00 -13.39 -2.99
CA ASP A 134 -14.80 -13.84 -1.84
C ASP A 134 -14.00 -13.55 -0.56
N TYR A 135 -13.99 -12.27 -0.18
CA TYR A 135 -13.22 -11.81 0.97
C TYR A 135 -13.67 -12.45 2.29
N PRO A 136 -14.99 -12.61 2.60
CA PRO A 136 -15.40 -13.32 3.81
C PRO A 136 -14.81 -14.72 3.91
N LYS A 137 -14.86 -15.51 2.83
CA LYS A 137 -14.26 -16.85 2.82
C LYS A 137 -12.74 -16.80 2.88
N ALA A 138 -12.11 -15.81 2.24
CA ALA A 138 -10.67 -15.60 2.35
C ALA A 138 -10.25 -15.38 3.81
N PHE A 139 -10.96 -14.56 4.58
CA PHE A 139 -10.69 -14.34 5.99
C PHE A 139 -10.90 -15.61 6.83
N GLU A 140 -11.95 -16.39 6.57
CA GLU A 140 -12.19 -17.66 7.25
C GLU A 140 -11.01 -18.63 7.04
N VAL A 141 -10.65 -18.89 5.78
CA VAL A 141 -9.57 -19.83 5.42
C VAL A 141 -8.21 -19.30 5.87
N GLY A 142 -7.97 -18.00 5.67
CA GLY A 142 -6.72 -17.35 6.02
C GLY A 142 -6.46 -17.31 7.52
N LYS A 143 -7.48 -17.06 8.35
CA LYS A 143 -7.36 -17.18 9.81
C LYS A 143 -6.95 -18.58 10.23
N ALA A 144 -7.55 -19.62 9.62
CA ALA A 144 -7.16 -21.00 9.89
C ALA A 144 -5.70 -21.29 9.48
N VAL A 145 -5.20 -20.68 8.40
CA VAL A 145 -3.77 -20.76 8.06
C VAL A 145 -2.91 -20.06 9.11
N LEU A 146 -3.28 -18.85 9.55
CA LEU A 146 -2.51 -18.08 10.52
C LEU A 146 -2.52 -18.66 11.93
N VAL A 147 -3.46 -19.56 12.26
CA VAL A 147 -3.40 -20.36 13.49
C VAL A 147 -2.22 -21.35 13.43
N ASP A 148 -2.05 -22.04 12.30
CA ASP A 148 -0.95 -22.99 12.11
C ASP A 148 0.39 -22.29 11.78
N GLU A 149 0.35 -21.19 11.02
CA GLU A 149 1.49 -20.45 10.49
C GLU A 149 1.33 -18.94 10.75
N PRO A 150 1.50 -18.45 11.99
CA PRO A 150 1.16 -17.07 12.37
C PRO A 150 1.99 -16.00 11.66
N GLU A 151 3.15 -16.36 11.11
CA GLU A 151 4.05 -15.47 10.38
C GLU A 151 4.06 -15.75 8.86
N ASN A 152 3.02 -16.41 8.35
CA ASN A 152 2.86 -16.61 6.91
C ASN A 152 2.66 -15.25 6.22
N LEU A 153 3.77 -14.68 5.73
CA LEU A 153 3.81 -13.34 5.20
C LEU A 153 2.84 -13.15 4.03
N LYS A 154 2.77 -14.14 3.13
CA LYS A 154 1.87 -14.06 1.98
C LYS A 154 0.40 -13.98 2.41
N VAL A 155 -0.03 -14.83 3.33
CA VAL A 155 -1.41 -14.81 3.83
C VAL A 155 -1.72 -13.51 4.57
N LEU A 156 -0.78 -12.98 5.35
CA LEU A 156 -0.96 -11.68 6.01
C LEU A 156 -1.19 -10.55 5.00
N ILE A 157 -0.39 -10.51 3.92
CA ILE A 157 -0.53 -9.52 2.85
C ILE A 157 -1.85 -9.71 2.09
N ASP A 158 -2.19 -10.94 1.69
CA ASP A 158 -3.42 -11.26 0.96
C ASP A 158 -4.66 -10.84 1.80
N LEU A 159 -4.68 -11.12 3.11
CA LEU A 159 -5.79 -10.74 4.00
C LEU A 159 -5.86 -9.23 4.26
N ALA A 160 -4.72 -8.55 4.39
CA ALA A 160 -4.69 -7.10 4.50
C ALA A 160 -5.34 -6.44 3.27
N TYR A 161 -4.99 -6.91 2.07
CA TYR A 161 -5.62 -6.44 0.83
C TYR A 161 -7.11 -6.80 0.77
N ALA A 162 -7.48 -8.03 1.15
CA ALA A 162 -8.88 -8.48 1.15
C ALA A 162 -9.76 -7.58 2.02
N GLY A 163 -9.31 -7.19 3.22
CA GLY A 163 -10.10 -6.31 4.08
C GLY A 163 -10.15 -4.88 3.56
N PHE A 164 -9.09 -4.37 2.94
CA PHE A 164 -9.14 -3.08 2.24
C PHE A 164 -10.13 -3.07 1.08
N ALA A 165 -10.10 -4.11 0.23
CA ALA A 165 -11.02 -4.26 -0.88
C ALA A 165 -12.48 -4.44 -0.38
N SER A 166 -12.68 -5.17 0.71
CA SER A 166 -13.98 -5.33 1.35
C SER A 166 -14.53 -4.01 1.90
N ALA A 167 -13.70 -3.21 2.57
CA ALA A 167 -14.09 -1.88 3.08
C ALA A 167 -14.41 -0.91 1.94
N THR A 168 -13.67 -0.97 0.83
CA THR A 168 -13.95 -0.18 -0.38
C THR A 168 -15.32 -0.55 -0.97
N ALA A 169 -15.70 -1.82 -0.88
CA ALA A 169 -17.04 -2.32 -1.22
C ALA A 169 -18.09 -2.09 -0.10
N LYS A 170 -17.83 -1.18 0.84
CA LYS A 170 -18.71 -0.80 1.96
C LYS A 170 -18.95 -1.90 3.00
N ASN A 171 -18.10 -2.92 3.04
CA ASN A 171 -18.09 -3.92 4.08
C ASN A 171 -16.89 -3.71 5.02
N GLU A 172 -17.12 -3.05 6.15
CA GLU A 172 -16.08 -2.76 7.15
C GLU A 172 -15.82 -3.90 8.14
N ALA A 173 -16.48 -5.06 8.00
CA ALA A 173 -16.40 -6.15 8.99
C ALA A 173 -14.96 -6.64 9.24
N PHE A 174 -14.06 -6.45 8.26
CA PHE A 174 -12.69 -6.94 8.31
C PHE A 174 -11.65 -5.84 8.48
N THR A 175 -12.07 -4.57 8.66
CA THR A 175 -11.15 -3.42 8.69
C THR A 175 -10.09 -3.53 9.79
N ALA A 176 -10.49 -3.88 11.02
CA ALA A 176 -9.57 -3.99 12.14
C ALA A 176 -8.54 -5.13 11.94
N ASP A 177 -9.02 -6.30 11.49
CA ASP A 177 -8.15 -7.45 11.18
C ASP A 177 -7.16 -7.11 10.07
N ALA A 178 -7.61 -6.45 9.00
CA ALA A 178 -6.77 -6.06 7.87
C ALA A 178 -5.66 -5.09 8.26
N VAL A 179 -5.97 -4.09 9.10
CA VAL A 179 -4.95 -3.17 9.65
C VAL A 179 -3.92 -3.94 10.47
N ASN A 180 -4.35 -4.89 11.31
CA ASN A 180 -3.44 -5.69 12.13
C ASN A 180 -2.55 -6.62 11.27
N TYR A 181 -3.11 -7.26 10.25
CA TYR A 181 -2.33 -8.07 9.31
C TYR A 181 -1.36 -7.22 8.50
N ALA A 182 -1.76 -6.03 8.07
CA ALA A 182 -0.86 -5.11 7.37
C ALA A 182 0.33 -4.70 8.24
N LYS A 183 0.08 -4.30 9.50
CA LYS A 183 1.12 -3.97 10.48
C LYS A 183 2.09 -5.13 10.71
N LYS A 184 1.55 -6.35 10.88
CA LYS A 184 2.37 -7.55 11.08
C LYS A 184 3.19 -7.90 9.83
N ALA A 185 2.61 -7.83 8.64
CA ALA A 185 3.32 -8.05 7.39
C ALA A 185 4.48 -7.05 7.22
N MET A 186 4.24 -5.76 7.48
CA MET A 186 5.28 -4.73 7.45
C MET A 186 6.42 -5.05 8.41
N GLN A 187 6.10 -5.41 9.66
CA GLN A 187 7.12 -5.78 10.65
C GLN A 187 7.98 -6.96 10.19
N LEU A 188 7.38 -7.99 9.60
CA LEU A 188 8.11 -9.15 9.08
C LEU A 188 9.02 -8.77 7.89
N ILE A 189 8.55 -7.91 6.99
CA ILE A 189 9.33 -7.41 5.84
C ILE A 189 10.50 -6.54 6.30
N GLU A 190 10.29 -5.68 7.28
CA GLU A 190 11.32 -4.83 7.88
C GLU A 190 12.36 -5.67 8.64
N ALA A 191 11.95 -6.78 9.25
CA ALA A 191 12.83 -7.77 9.87
C ALA A 191 13.58 -8.67 8.85
N GLY A 192 13.42 -8.44 7.55
CA GLY A 192 14.16 -9.13 6.49
C GLY A 192 13.48 -10.37 5.93
N LYS A 193 12.24 -10.69 6.34
CA LYS A 193 11.47 -11.75 5.66
C LYS A 193 11.00 -11.26 4.29
N ALA A 194 10.96 -12.20 3.35
CA ALA A 194 10.42 -11.99 2.01
C ALA A 194 9.56 -13.19 1.62
N PRO A 195 8.49 -13.00 0.82
CA PRO A 195 7.83 -14.11 0.16
C PRO A 195 8.75 -14.70 -0.92
N ASP A 196 8.46 -15.93 -1.36
CA ASP A 196 9.17 -16.54 -2.51
C ASP A 196 9.02 -15.69 -3.79
N LYS A 197 7.90 -14.97 -3.89
CA LYS A 197 7.48 -14.15 -5.02
C LYS A 197 6.74 -12.91 -4.52
N TRP A 198 7.10 -11.74 -5.04
CA TRP A 198 6.49 -10.47 -4.65
C TRP A 198 5.18 -10.18 -5.39
N GLU A 199 4.87 -10.91 -6.45
CA GLU A 199 3.66 -10.69 -7.25
C GLU A 199 2.39 -10.73 -6.38
N PRO A 200 1.44 -9.80 -6.61
CA PRO A 200 1.37 -8.84 -7.73
C PRO A 200 2.18 -7.55 -7.53
N TYR A 201 2.91 -7.39 -6.43
CA TYR A 201 3.75 -6.22 -6.16
C TYR A 201 5.03 -6.26 -6.99
N LEU A 202 5.55 -5.08 -7.35
CA LEU A 202 6.80 -4.97 -8.11
C LEU A 202 8.04 -5.36 -7.30
N GLY A 203 7.93 -5.40 -5.97
CA GLY A 203 9.02 -5.72 -5.06
C GLY A 203 8.68 -5.30 -3.63
N LYS A 204 9.71 -5.29 -2.78
CA LYS A 204 9.61 -4.94 -1.36
C LYS A 204 8.99 -3.55 -1.13
N ASP A 205 9.51 -2.53 -1.80
CA ASP A 205 9.09 -1.15 -1.58
C ASP A 205 7.65 -0.91 -2.05
N ASP A 206 7.26 -1.52 -3.18
CA ASP A 206 5.87 -1.48 -3.66
C ASP A 206 4.94 -2.17 -2.67
N ALA A 207 5.31 -3.33 -2.13
CA ALA A 207 4.53 -4.02 -1.10
C ALA A 207 4.40 -3.17 0.18
N LEU A 208 5.50 -2.55 0.65
CA LEU A 208 5.48 -1.66 1.82
C LEU A 208 4.62 -0.43 1.58
N ALA A 209 4.67 0.17 0.38
CA ALA A 209 3.79 1.27 0.01
C ALA A 209 2.31 0.86 0.08
N TYR A 210 1.97 -0.31 -0.45
CA TYR A 210 0.61 -0.84 -0.40
C TYR A 210 0.13 -1.12 1.02
N LEU A 211 0.97 -1.70 1.88
CA LEU A 211 0.61 -1.98 3.28
C LEU A 211 0.40 -0.69 4.08
N ASN A 212 1.25 0.31 3.88
CA ASN A 212 1.06 1.64 4.46
C ASN A 212 -0.22 2.30 3.94
N ASN A 213 -0.52 2.16 2.64
CA ASN A 213 -1.74 2.68 2.06
C ASN A 213 -2.98 2.01 2.65
N ILE A 214 -2.96 0.69 2.85
CA ILE A 214 -4.06 -0.04 3.50
C ILE A 214 -4.30 0.51 4.90
N ILE A 215 -3.26 0.64 5.72
CA ILE A 215 -3.39 1.16 7.09
C ILE A 215 -3.91 2.60 7.06
N GLY A 216 -3.30 3.46 6.25
CA GLY A 216 -3.68 4.87 6.13
C GLY A 216 -5.14 5.03 5.70
N GLN A 217 -5.54 4.39 4.60
CA GLN A 217 -6.89 4.53 4.05
C GLN A 217 -7.98 3.95 4.95
N LEU A 218 -7.71 2.83 5.63
CA LEU A 218 -8.67 2.21 6.53
C LEU A 218 -8.85 2.98 7.85
N THR A 219 -7.93 3.87 8.20
CA THR A 219 -7.95 4.61 9.47
C THR A 219 -8.25 6.09 9.30
N VAL A 220 -8.00 6.69 8.13
CA VAL A 220 -8.06 8.14 7.92
C VAL A 220 -9.41 8.78 8.25
N GLN A 221 -10.52 8.08 8.01
CA GLN A 221 -11.85 8.63 8.32
C GLN A 221 -12.10 8.74 9.83
N LYS A 222 -11.59 7.81 10.61
CA LYS A 222 -11.82 7.74 12.07
C LYS A 222 -10.74 8.51 12.82
N ASN A 223 -9.48 8.34 12.43
CA ASN A 223 -8.30 8.91 13.07
C ASN A 223 -7.35 9.53 12.02
N PRO A 224 -7.69 10.66 11.39
CA PRO A 224 -6.88 11.23 10.30
C PRO A 224 -5.43 11.54 10.70
N SER A 225 -5.20 12.02 11.93
CA SER A 225 -3.85 12.28 12.45
C SER A 225 -3.03 11.00 12.67
N GLU A 226 -3.66 9.87 13.04
CA GLU A 226 -2.97 8.58 13.21
C GLU A 226 -2.67 7.90 11.87
N ALA A 227 -3.52 8.12 10.87
CA ALA A 227 -3.33 7.61 9.52
C ALA A 227 -2.16 8.28 8.79
N LEU A 228 -1.93 9.57 9.08
CA LEU A 228 -1.03 10.44 8.34
C LEU A 228 0.41 9.92 8.19
N PRO A 229 1.09 9.38 9.25
CA PRO A 229 2.44 8.83 9.09
C PRO A 229 2.50 7.68 8.07
N ASN A 230 1.47 6.84 8.00
CA ASN A 230 1.41 5.76 7.02
C ASN A 230 1.17 6.32 5.62
N LEU A 231 0.25 7.27 5.46
CA LEU A 231 -0.02 7.93 4.17
C LEU A 231 1.23 8.63 3.61
N ILE A 232 2.02 9.29 4.46
CA ILE A 232 3.28 9.91 4.07
C ILE A 232 4.30 8.86 3.62
N LYS A 233 4.41 7.72 4.34
CA LYS A 233 5.29 6.62 3.93
C LYS A 233 4.93 6.09 2.54
N VAL A 234 3.66 6.07 2.14
CA VAL A 234 3.25 5.68 0.77
C VAL A 234 3.97 6.52 -0.29
N ALA A 235 4.04 7.83 -0.07
CA ALA A 235 4.70 8.74 -1.01
C ALA A 235 6.24 8.64 -0.99
N GLN A 236 6.82 8.07 0.07
CA GLN A 236 8.27 7.92 0.23
C GLN A 236 8.83 6.64 -0.41
N TYR A 237 8.01 5.59 -0.54
CA TYR A 237 8.41 4.35 -1.22
C TYR A 237 8.35 4.48 -2.74
N GLU A 238 9.34 3.92 -3.42
CA GLU A 238 9.30 3.77 -4.88
C GLU A 238 8.23 2.74 -5.26
N SER A 239 7.07 3.24 -5.69
CA SER A 239 5.89 2.42 -5.96
C SER A 239 5.08 2.99 -7.10
N LYS A 240 3.98 2.33 -7.46
CA LYS A 240 2.98 2.96 -8.33
C LYS A 240 2.18 4.03 -7.59
N LEU A 241 2.05 3.91 -6.26
CA LEU A 241 1.18 4.75 -5.44
C LEU A 241 1.72 6.17 -5.28
N ASN A 242 3.04 6.36 -5.17
CA ASN A 242 3.64 7.70 -5.06
C ASN A 242 3.53 8.55 -6.35
N LYS A 243 3.07 7.95 -7.46
CA LYS A 243 2.77 8.63 -8.73
C LYS A 243 1.28 8.96 -8.88
N LEU A 244 0.43 8.49 -7.97
CA LEU A 244 -1.00 8.73 -8.03
C LEU A 244 -1.35 10.08 -7.40
N PRO A 245 -2.12 10.95 -8.09
CA PRO A 245 -2.60 12.22 -7.53
C PRO A 245 -3.33 12.04 -6.19
N PHE A 246 -4.16 11.00 -6.10
CA PHE A 246 -4.96 10.70 -4.93
C PHE A 246 -4.13 10.43 -3.67
N THR A 247 -2.91 9.91 -3.79
CA THR A 247 -2.04 9.69 -2.63
C THR A 247 -1.78 11.01 -1.90
N TYR A 248 -1.47 12.07 -2.64
CA TYR A 248 -1.20 13.38 -2.07
C TYR A 248 -2.49 14.11 -1.67
N ALA A 249 -3.58 13.93 -2.42
CA ALA A 249 -4.89 14.47 -2.02
C ALA A 249 -5.35 13.91 -0.67
N THR A 250 -5.18 12.59 -0.44
CA THR A 250 -5.50 11.95 0.83
C THR A 250 -4.58 12.45 1.96
N ILE A 251 -3.30 12.69 1.70
CA ILE A 251 -2.39 13.30 2.69
C ILE A 251 -2.88 14.71 3.07
N ALA A 252 -3.24 15.54 2.09
CA ALA A 252 -3.74 16.89 2.33
C ALA A 252 -5.03 16.88 3.18
N ALA A 253 -5.98 16.03 2.79
CA ALA A 253 -7.22 15.80 3.52
C ALA A 253 -6.99 15.32 4.97
N ALA A 254 -6.03 14.43 5.18
CA ALA A 254 -5.69 13.93 6.52
C ALA A 254 -5.10 15.04 7.41
N TYR A 255 -4.29 15.95 6.85
CA TYR A 255 -3.85 17.14 7.57
C TYR A 255 -5.02 18.05 7.93
N GLU A 256 -5.93 18.28 6.98
CA GLU A 256 -7.09 19.16 7.14
C GLU A 256 -8.04 18.67 8.24
N ALA A 257 -8.51 17.43 8.11
CA ALA A 257 -9.46 16.81 9.05
C ALA A 257 -8.81 16.40 10.38
N GLY A 258 -7.47 16.31 10.43
CA GLY A 258 -6.73 15.92 11.63
C GLY A 258 -6.11 17.11 12.34
N SER A 259 -4.84 17.36 12.04
CA SER A 259 -4.03 18.33 12.80
C SER A 259 -4.52 19.77 12.64
N TYR A 260 -4.94 20.16 11.44
CA TYR A 260 -5.44 21.52 11.19
C TYR A 260 -6.74 21.78 11.95
N ALA A 261 -7.74 20.90 11.80
CA ALA A 261 -9.03 21.03 12.49
C ALA A 261 -8.83 21.16 14.01
N LYS A 262 -8.06 20.23 14.61
CA LYS A 262 -7.77 20.25 16.05
C LYS A 262 -7.08 21.54 16.49
N LEU A 263 -5.98 21.91 15.85
CA LEU A 263 -5.21 23.09 16.26
C LEU A 263 -6.01 24.39 16.06
N SER A 264 -6.81 24.47 15.00
CA SER A 264 -7.65 25.63 14.72
C SER A 264 -8.79 25.79 15.73
N GLU A 265 -9.43 24.69 16.13
CA GLU A 265 -10.42 24.68 17.21
C GLU A 265 -9.80 25.10 18.54
N GLU A 266 -8.65 24.54 18.91
CA GLU A 266 -7.92 24.92 20.12
C GLU A 266 -7.53 26.40 20.11
N TYR A 267 -7.06 26.91 18.98
CA TYR A 267 -6.73 28.32 18.81
C TYR A 267 -7.95 29.19 19.00
N LYS A 268 -9.08 28.86 18.36
CA LYS A 268 -10.33 29.61 18.47
C LYS A 268 -10.83 29.63 19.91
N ALA A 269 -10.79 28.48 20.61
CA ALA A 269 -11.22 28.39 22.00
C ALA A 269 -10.35 29.23 22.95
N LYS A 270 -9.02 29.23 22.74
CA LYS A 270 -8.07 29.90 23.63
C LYS A 270 -7.92 31.39 23.33
N PHE A 271 -7.92 31.79 22.05
CA PHE A 271 -7.53 33.12 21.58
C PHE A 271 -8.60 33.83 20.74
N GLY A 272 -9.72 33.18 20.42
CA GLY A 272 -10.79 33.78 19.63
C GLY A 272 -11.36 35.05 20.29
N GLY A 273 -11.42 36.14 19.53
CA GLY A 273 -11.94 37.43 20.00
C GLY A 273 -11.05 38.16 21.00
N LYS A 274 -9.84 37.67 21.27
CA LYS A 274 -8.86 38.29 22.17
C LYS A 274 -7.77 39.03 21.40
N ASP A 275 -7.07 39.91 22.09
CA ASP A 275 -5.88 40.56 21.57
C ASP A 275 -4.77 39.55 21.28
N GLU A 276 -3.94 39.88 20.30
CA GLU A 276 -2.84 39.03 19.85
C GLU A 276 -1.70 39.03 20.89
N THR A 277 -1.32 37.85 21.37
CA THR A 277 -0.21 37.65 22.33
C THR A 277 0.94 36.88 21.69
N PRO A 278 2.14 36.83 22.29
CA PRO A 278 3.21 35.94 21.83
C PRO A 278 2.77 34.47 21.74
N GLU A 279 1.96 34.01 22.69
CA GLU A 279 1.41 32.65 22.72
C GLU A 279 0.41 32.42 21.59
N SER A 280 -0.46 33.39 21.29
CA SER A 280 -1.38 33.28 20.15
C SER A 280 -0.59 33.27 18.84
N LYS A 281 0.44 34.11 18.69
CA LYS A 281 1.32 34.08 17.50
C LYS A 281 2.01 32.72 17.34
N LEU A 282 2.50 32.14 18.43
CA LEU A 282 3.15 30.83 18.42
C LEU A 282 2.17 29.71 18.02
N ALA A 283 0.96 29.73 18.58
CA ALA A 283 -0.08 28.78 18.23
C ALA A 283 -0.50 28.91 16.75
N LEU A 284 -0.62 30.14 16.24
CA LEU A 284 -0.91 30.41 14.83
C LEU A 284 0.22 29.89 13.92
N GLU A 285 1.47 30.05 14.33
CA GLU A 285 2.60 29.57 13.53
C GLU A 285 2.67 28.04 13.49
N ASN A 286 2.28 27.35 14.56
CA ASN A 286 2.09 25.90 14.54
C ASN A 286 0.98 25.46 13.58
N ILE A 287 -0.13 26.21 13.50
CA ILE A 287 -1.18 25.98 12.48
C ILE A 287 -0.63 26.22 11.07
N ASN A 288 0.12 27.29 10.88
CA ASN A 288 0.74 27.64 9.59
C ASN A 288 1.62 26.51 9.07
N GLN A 289 2.44 25.88 9.92
CA GLN A 289 3.24 24.73 9.49
C GLN A 289 2.39 23.58 8.93
N VAL A 290 1.22 23.31 9.51
CA VAL A 290 0.28 22.31 8.99
C VAL A 290 -0.30 22.75 7.65
N VAL A 291 -0.73 24.02 7.55
CA VAL A 291 -1.24 24.59 6.29
C VAL A 291 -0.20 24.50 5.17
N ASP A 292 1.10 24.69 5.46
CA ASP A 292 2.16 24.49 4.45
C ASP A 292 2.21 23.06 3.91
N ARG A 293 1.95 22.05 4.77
CA ARG A 293 1.89 20.65 4.33
C ARG A 293 0.64 20.36 3.51
N MET A 294 -0.49 20.98 3.85
CA MET A 294 -1.71 20.90 3.05
C MET A 294 -1.49 21.51 1.66
N ILE A 295 -0.87 22.69 1.58
CA ILE A 295 -0.53 23.36 0.31
C ILE A 295 0.42 22.48 -0.53
N ASP A 296 1.51 21.97 0.05
CA ASP A 296 2.45 21.09 -0.66
C ASP A 296 1.73 19.83 -1.19
N ALA A 297 0.94 19.16 -0.35
CA ALA A 297 0.24 17.94 -0.73
C ALA A 297 -0.84 18.17 -1.81
N TYR A 298 -1.67 19.22 -1.70
CA TYR A 298 -2.62 19.55 -2.77
C TYR A 298 -1.92 19.96 -4.08
N ALA A 299 -0.81 20.69 -4.00
CA ALA A 299 -0.03 21.04 -5.19
C ALA A 299 0.55 19.81 -5.88
N ARG A 300 1.07 18.84 -5.12
CA ARG A 300 1.53 17.54 -5.67
C ARG A 300 0.37 16.76 -6.31
N ALA A 301 -0.79 16.73 -5.67
CA ALA A 301 -1.98 16.10 -6.22
C ALA A 301 -2.34 16.73 -7.58
N ALA A 302 -2.44 18.06 -7.64
CA ALA A 302 -2.77 18.77 -8.88
C ALA A 302 -1.71 18.63 -9.98
N ALA A 303 -0.43 18.57 -9.61
CA ALA A 303 0.70 18.42 -10.54
C ALA A 303 0.75 17.03 -11.20
N LEU A 304 0.28 15.99 -10.52
CA LEU A 304 0.32 14.60 -11.01
C LEU A 304 -0.89 14.20 -11.86
N VAL A 305 -1.94 15.02 -11.92
CA VAL A 305 -3.14 14.69 -12.68
C VAL A 305 -2.82 14.57 -14.17
N GLY A 306 -3.08 13.38 -14.72
CA GLY A 306 -2.94 13.08 -16.14
C GLY A 306 -4.17 13.54 -16.95
N THR A 307 -4.42 12.89 -18.08
CA THR A 307 -5.52 13.24 -19.00
C THR A 307 -6.86 12.56 -18.67
N ASP A 308 -6.91 11.73 -17.63
CA ASP A 308 -8.12 11.02 -17.22
C ASP A 308 -9.22 11.99 -16.74
N ALA A 309 -10.45 11.83 -17.27
CA ALA A 309 -11.54 12.76 -17.01
C ALA A 309 -11.96 12.81 -15.54
N ALA A 310 -11.94 11.67 -14.83
CA ALA A 310 -12.27 11.62 -13.41
C ALA A 310 -11.20 12.31 -12.56
N GLN A 311 -9.92 12.12 -12.91
CA GLN A 311 -8.81 12.84 -12.27
C GLN A 311 -8.87 14.34 -12.55
N GLN A 312 -9.29 14.77 -13.75
CA GLN A 312 -9.45 16.19 -14.08
C GLN A 312 -10.58 16.86 -13.28
N ALA A 313 -11.68 16.17 -13.04
CA ALA A 313 -12.74 16.67 -12.16
C ALA A 313 -12.21 16.86 -10.72
N ALA A 314 -11.53 15.84 -10.18
CA ALA A 314 -10.92 15.91 -8.85
C ALA A 314 -9.84 17.00 -8.75
N LYS A 315 -9.06 17.21 -9.82
CA LYS A 315 -8.07 18.30 -9.91
C LYS A 315 -8.68 19.65 -9.60
N LYS A 316 -9.89 19.92 -10.10
CA LYS A 316 -10.57 21.19 -9.87
C LYS A 316 -10.80 21.41 -8.38
N GLU A 317 -11.34 20.41 -7.68
CA GLU A 317 -11.61 20.47 -6.24
C GLU A 317 -10.31 20.66 -5.42
N TRP A 318 -9.24 19.97 -5.81
CA TRP A 318 -7.94 20.11 -5.17
C TRP A 318 -7.32 21.48 -5.44
N MET A 319 -7.47 22.04 -6.65
CA MET A 319 -7.01 23.38 -6.99
C MET A 319 -7.79 24.48 -6.27
N ASP A 320 -9.10 24.31 -6.08
CA ASP A 320 -9.94 25.24 -5.31
C ASP A 320 -9.48 25.27 -3.83
N SER A 321 -9.26 24.10 -3.25
CA SER A 321 -8.72 23.94 -1.89
C SER A 321 -7.32 24.53 -1.76
N LEU A 322 -6.43 24.20 -2.71
CA LEU A 322 -5.08 24.73 -2.78
C LEU A 322 -5.07 26.25 -2.87
N SER A 323 -5.88 26.84 -3.75
CA SER A 323 -5.98 28.29 -3.94
C SER A 323 -6.42 28.99 -2.65
N THR A 324 -7.38 28.40 -1.93
CA THR A 324 -7.85 28.91 -0.65
C THR A 324 -6.72 28.98 0.38
N TRP A 325 -6.01 27.86 0.59
CA TRP A 325 -4.91 27.78 1.55
C TRP A 325 -3.69 28.61 1.13
N TYR A 326 -3.40 28.64 -0.17
CA TYR A 326 -2.32 29.45 -0.72
C TYR A 326 -2.57 30.95 -0.50
N LYS A 327 -3.77 31.44 -0.82
CA LYS A 327 -4.17 32.84 -0.58
C LYS A 327 -4.12 33.20 0.90
N TYR A 328 -4.55 32.29 1.78
CA TYR A 328 -4.41 32.48 3.22
C TYR A 328 -2.95 32.75 3.63
N ARG A 329 -2.00 32.00 3.06
CA ARG A 329 -0.56 32.16 3.31
C ARG A 329 0.09 33.33 2.57
N HIS A 330 -0.45 33.75 1.43
CA HIS A 330 0.16 34.73 0.52
C HIS A 330 -0.65 36.02 0.40
N ASN A 331 -1.10 36.57 1.54
CA ASN A 331 -1.75 37.88 1.61
C ASN A 331 -2.95 38.02 0.64
N GLN A 332 -3.76 36.97 0.52
CA GLN A 332 -4.92 36.87 -0.37
C GLN A 332 -4.59 36.90 -1.87
N SER A 333 -3.33 36.70 -2.24
CA SER A 333 -2.87 36.59 -3.63
C SER A 333 -2.70 35.14 -4.06
N ASP A 334 -3.01 34.84 -5.32
CA ASP A 334 -2.65 33.60 -6.03
C ASP A 334 -1.40 33.76 -6.91
N ALA A 335 -0.72 34.91 -6.86
CA ALA A 335 0.53 35.10 -7.58
C ALA A 335 1.57 34.04 -7.15
N GLY A 336 2.18 33.37 -8.12
CA GLY A 336 3.15 32.29 -7.89
C GLY A 336 2.53 30.89 -7.71
N LEU A 337 1.21 30.76 -7.65
CA LEU A 337 0.55 29.48 -7.38
C LEU A 337 0.83 28.45 -8.49
N ASN A 338 0.71 28.85 -9.76
CA ASN A 338 0.92 27.95 -10.90
C ASN A 338 2.40 27.53 -11.00
N GLU A 339 3.32 28.46 -10.74
CA GLU A 339 4.75 28.21 -10.69
C GLU A 339 5.11 27.23 -9.57
N MET A 340 4.48 27.38 -8.39
CA MET A 340 4.63 26.44 -7.29
C MET A 340 4.17 25.03 -7.69
N VAL A 341 2.97 24.89 -8.28
CA VAL A 341 2.45 23.60 -8.75
C VAL A 341 3.38 22.97 -9.78
N ALA A 342 3.88 23.75 -10.74
CA ALA A 342 4.80 23.26 -11.77
C ALA A 342 6.13 22.74 -11.20
N GLY A 343 6.64 23.35 -10.13
CA GLY A 343 7.93 22.99 -9.51
C GLY A 343 7.84 22.03 -8.31
N ILE A 344 6.65 21.70 -7.81
CA ILE A 344 6.50 21.05 -6.50
C ILE A 344 7.12 19.64 -6.46
N LEU A 345 7.02 18.89 -7.55
CA LEU A 345 7.51 17.51 -7.63
C LEU A 345 9.04 17.42 -7.61
N ALA A 346 9.76 18.51 -7.90
CA ALA A 346 11.21 18.57 -7.77
C ALA A 346 11.68 18.72 -6.32
N LYS A 347 10.78 19.04 -5.39
CA LYS A 347 11.09 19.19 -3.96
C LYS A 347 10.78 17.89 -3.23
N PRO A 348 11.60 17.48 -2.24
CA PRO A 348 11.28 16.34 -1.38
C PRO A 348 9.97 16.61 -0.63
N LEU A 349 9.19 15.55 -0.40
CA LEU A 349 7.98 15.65 0.43
C LEU A 349 8.38 16.08 1.85
N PRO A 350 7.81 17.16 2.38
CA PRO A 350 8.20 17.64 3.70
C PRO A 350 7.70 16.68 4.81
N PRO A 351 8.45 16.51 5.91
CA PRO A 351 8.06 15.64 7.02
C PRO A 351 6.86 16.22 7.78
N VAL A 352 6.25 15.41 8.64
CA VAL A 352 5.21 15.87 9.58
C VAL A 352 5.73 17.08 10.38
N PRO A 353 4.94 18.16 10.51
CA PRO A 353 5.33 19.34 11.27
C PRO A 353 5.71 19.00 12.71
N THR A 354 6.80 19.58 13.19
CA THR A 354 7.17 19.52 14.61
C THR A 354 6.71 20.82 15.27
N PRO A 355 5.88 20.77 16.32
CA PRO A 355 5.44 21.98 16.99
C PRO A 355 6.63 22.81 17.48
N ILE A 356 6.66 24.09 17.12
CA ILE A 356 7.63 25.04 17.64
C ILE A 356 7.19 25.53 19.03
N THR A 357 8.18 25.75 19.89
CA THR A 357 8.00 26.22 21.27
C THR A 357 8.41 27.68 21.46
N THR A 358 9.06 28.27 20.46
CA THR A 358 9.49 29.67 20.46
C THR A 358 9.23 30.29 19.09
N LEU A 359 8.88 31.58 19.07
CA LEU A 359 8.75 32.31 17.80
C LEU A 359 10.13 32.45 17.12
N PRO A 360 10.20 32.35 15.79
CA PRO A 360 11.44 32.65 15.07
C PRO A 360 11.89 34.08 15.39
N THR A 361 13.14 34.23 15.83
CA THR A 361 13.72 35.54 16.07
C THR A 361 13.71 36.32 14.76
N ALA A 362 13.14 37.52 14.74
CA ALA A 362 13.20 38.37 13.56
C ALA A 362 14.69 38.62 13.23
N THR A 363 15.16 38.11 12.09
CA THR A 363 16.48 38.47 11.57
C THR A 363 16.49 39.99 11.41
N PRO A 364 17.41 40.72 12.07
CA PRO A 364 17.48 42.16 11.91
C PRO A 364 17.65 42.48 10.43
N ALA A 365 16.76 43.28 9.87
CA ALA A 365 16.93 43.80 8.52
C ALA A 365 18.28 44.52 8.47
N SER A 366 19.21 44.02 7.66
CA SER A 366 20.45 44.73 7.37
C SER A 366 20.08 46.10 6.81
N THR A 367 20.29 47.15 7.61
CA THR A 367 20.11 48.53 7.17
C THR A 367 21.03 48.74 5.97
N PRO A 368 20.52 49.16 4.80
CA PRO A 368 21.38 49.48 3.69
C PRO A 368 22.18 50.71 4.08
N THR A 369 23.50 50.56 4.22
CA THR A 369 24.44 51.67 4.39
C THR A 369 24.29 52.56 3.17
N SER A 370 23.69 53.73 3.36
CA SER A 370 23.64 54.78 2.35
C SER A 370 25.05 55.33 2.17
N GLY A 371 25.76 54.78 1.18
CA GLY A 371 26.99 55.34 0.67
C GLY A 371 26.68 56.37 -0.40
N ALA A 372 26.63 57.65 -0.03
CA ALA A 372 26.65 58.76 -0.96
C ALA A 372 28.09 58.96 -1.48
N VAL A 373 28.35 58.71 -2.77
CA VAL A 373 29.41 59.40 -3.51
C VAL A 373 28.96 59.58 -4.98
N THR A 374 29.28 60.78 -5.46
CA THR A 374 29.02 61.50 -6.70
C THR A 374 29.33 60.82 -8.03
N ALA A 375 28.57 61.22 -9.06
CA ALA A 375 28.79 60.97 -10.48
C ALA A 375 29.97 61.77 -11.06
N ALA A 376 30.75 61.15 -11.96
CA ALA A 376 31.35 61.80 -13.14
C ALA A 376 31.99 60.75 -14.10
N GLY A 377 31.57 60.79 -15.38
CA GLY A 377 32.44 60.64 -16.57
C GLY A 377 33.01 59.26 -16.97
N ALA A 378 32.51 58.72 -18.08
CA ALA A 378 33.23 57.80 -18.99
C ALA A 378 34.01 58.63 -20.07
N PRO A 379 34.80 58.07 -21.03
CA PRO A 379 35.01 56.65 -21.38
C PRO A 379 36.45 56.20 -21.82
N ALA A 380 36.55 54.89 -22.08
CA ALA A 380 37.40 54.17 -23.05
C ALA A 380 38.91 53.90 -22.79
N GLY A 381 39.30 52.62 -22.90
CA GLY A 381 40.69 52.17 -23.12
C GLY A 381 40.93 50.66 -22.87
N ASN A 382 41.06 49.88 -23.95
CA ASN A 382 41.51 48.48 -23.98
C ASN A 382 42.93 48.28 -23.40
N ALA A 383 43.19 47.13 -22.74
CA ALA A 383 44.35 46.24 -23.01
C ALA A 383 44.39 45.03 -22.06
N ALA A 384 44.94 43.94 -22.57
CA ALA A 384 44.99 42.60 -21.99
C ALA A 384 46.25 42.32 -21.14
N ALA A 385 46.11 41.30 -20.28
CA ALA A 385 47.08 40.30 -19.82
C ALA A 385 48.50 40.70 -19.37
N SER A 386 48.86 40.36 -18.13
CA SER A 386 49.89 39.36 -17.80
C SER A 386 50.05 39.23 -16.28
N GLY A 387 50.24 38.01 -15.80
CA GLY A 387 50.34 37.69 -14.38
C GLY A 387 51.75 37.83 -13.81
N THR A 388 51.83 37.78 -12.48
CA THR A 388 52.92 37.18 -11.69
C THR A 388 52.49 37.14 -10.22
N THR A 389 52.57 35.95 -9.63
CA THR A 389 52.57 35.68 -8.17
C THR A 389 53.82 36.31 -7.54
N PRO A 390 53.84 36.62 -6.22
CA PRO A 390 54.43 35.63 -5.30
C PRO A 390 53.96 35.64 -3.82
N ALA A 391 54.16 34.47 -3.20
CA ALA A 391 54.64 34.18 -1.84
C ALA A 391 53.77 34.43 -0.57
N THR A 392 53.47 33.30 0.06
CA THR A 392 53.06 33.06 1.46
C THR A 392 54.19 33.36 2.47
N PRO A 393 53.84 33.61 3.74
CA PRO A 393 54.45 32.84 4.84
C PRO A 393 53.44 32.34 5.91
N GLN A 394 53.67 31.11 6.39
CA GLN A 394 53.08 30.42 7.56
C GLN A 394 54.04 30.56 8.78
N PRO A 395 53.87 29.92 9.98
CA PRO A 395 52.73 29.47 10.83
C PRO A 395 52.77 30.09 12.26
N ALA A 396 51.81 29.92 13.19
CA ALA A 396 51.58 28.79 14.14
C ALA A 396 50.73 29.31 15.34
N PRO A 397 50.40 28.52 16.40
CA PRO A 397 49.77 27.20 16.48
C PRO A 397 48.49 27.23 17.37
N VAL A 398 47.61 26.22 17.28
CA VAL A 398 46.58 25.98 18.31
C VAL A 398 46.68 24.55 18.83
N THR A 399 46.88 24.49 20.14
CA THR A 399 46.99 23.35 21.04
C THR A 399 45.68 22.56 21.14
N THR A 400 45.76 21.24 20.98
CA THR A 400 44.72 20.29 21.39
C THR A 400 45.11 19.65 22.74
N THR A 401 44.15 19.61 23.66
CA THR A 401 44.26 18.96 24.98
C THR A 401 43.31 17.75 25.01
N PRO A 402 43.64 16.64 25.71
CA PRO A 402 43.07 15.32 25.45
C PRO A 402 41.91 14.94 26.38
N ALA A 403 41.13 13.93 25.98
CA ALA A 403 40.12 13.27 26.82
C ALA A 403 40.14 11.73 26.57
N PRO A 404 39.66 10.92 27.54
CA PRO A 404 40.37 9.74 28.00
C PRO A 404 39.80 8.38 27.55
N ALA A 405 40.56 7.35 27.94
CA ALA A 405 40.45 5.93 27.61
C ALA A 405 39.15 5.22 28.01
N THR A 406 38.79 4.22 27.20
CA THR A 406 37.86 3.15 27.58
C THR A 406 38.44 1.79 27.19
N THR A 407 38.53 0.93 28.20
CA THR A 407 39.03 -0.45 28.17
C THR A 407 38.01 -1.42 27.58
N THR A 408 38.40 -2.23 26.59
CA THR A 408 37.63 -3.37 26.09
C THR A 408 38.18 -4.70 26.66
N PRO A 409 37.32 -5.67 27.05
CA PRO A 409 37.75 -6.99 27.52
C PRO A 409 38.15 -7.93 26.36
N LYS A 410 39.16 -8.74 26.66
CA LYS A 410 39.76 -9.81 25.83
C LYS A 410 38.88 -11.07 25.82
N THR A 411 38.69 -11.68 24.65
CA THR A 411 38.15 -13.05 24.47
C THR A 411 39.17 -13.89 23.66
N PRO A 412 39.35 -15.20 23.93
CA PRO A 412 40.48 -16.00 23.42
C PRO A 412 40.33 -16.44 21.94
N PRO A 413 41.42 -16.90 21.30
CA PRO A 413 41.49 -17.08 19.85
C PRO A 413 40.87 -18.40 19.38
N ALA A 414 40.04 -18.30 18.33
CA ALA A 414 39.51 -19.44 17.58
C ALA A 414 40.54 -19.96 16.57
N THR A 415 40.64 -21.28 16.52
CA THR A 415 41.48 -22.09 15.63
C THR A 415 41.22 -21.85 14.15
N ALA A 416 42.31 -21.79 13.38
CA ALA A 416 42.35 -21.59 11.94
C ALA A 416 41.66 -22.71 11.15
N ASN A 417 40.71 -22.35 10.28
CA ASN A 417 40.22 -23.20 9.21
C ASN A 417 40.79 -22.73 7.86
N LYS A 418 41.37 -23.69 7.14
CA LYS A 418 42.10 -23.61 5.88
C LYS A 418 41.18 -23.17 4.71
N PRO A 419 41.66 -22.39 3.72
CA PRO A 419 40.86 -22.04 2.54
C PRO A 419 40.58 -23.26 1.65
N LYS A 420 39.32 -23.48 1.28
CA LYS A 420 38.93 -24.44 0.23
C LYS A 420 39.12 -23.80 -1.14
N THR A 421 39.88 -24.49 -1.99
CA THR A 421 40.10 -24.22 -3.41
C THR A 421 38.78 -24.25 -4.20
N PRO A 422 38.54 -23.32 -5.15
CA PRO A 422 37.36 -23.35 -6.01
C PRO A 422 37.45 -24.48 -7.04
N THR A 423 36.35 -25.22 -7.19
CA THR A 423 36.17 -26.26 -8.22
C THR A 423 35.83 -25.60 -9.57
N PRO A 424 36.42 -26.03 -10.70
CA PRO A 424 36.13 -25.44 -12.00
C PRO A 424 34.74 -25.83 -12.53
N THR A 425 34.05 -24.85 -13.11
CA THR A 425 32.76 -24.96 -13.81
C THR A 425 32.85 -25.90 -15.01
N PRO A 426 31.88 -26.80 -15.24
CA PRO A 426 31.87 -27.66 -16.43
C PRO A 426 31.51 -26.87 -17.70
N THR A 427 32.31 -27.07 -18.74
CA THR A 427 32.12 -26.56 -20.11
C THR A 427 30.83 -27.13 -20.74
N PRO A 428 30.03 -26.34 -21.48
CA PRO A 428 28.86 -26.85 -22.17
C PRO A 428 29.24 -27.74 -23.36
N ALA A 429 28.55 -28.88 -23.50
CA ALA A 429 28.71 -29.83 -24.59
C ALA A 429 28.32 -29.23 -25.96
N PRO A 430 29.01 -29.59 -27.07
CA PRO A 430 28.69 -29.09 -28.40
C PRO A 430 27.41 -29.74 -28.96
N LYS A 431 26.56 -28.91 -29.59
CA LYS A 431 25.32 -29.34 -30.26
C LYS A 431 25.60 -30.33 -31.41
N PRO A 432 24.73 -31.33 -31.64
CA PRO A 432 24.88 -32.27 -32.74
C PRO A 432 24.65 -31.60 -34.11
N ARG A 433 25.55 -31.88 -35.04
CA ARG A 433 25.55 -31.38 -36.42
C ARG A 433 24.51 -32.14 -37.24
N ILE A 434 23.42 -31.47 -37.64
CA ILE A 434 22.39 -32.02 -38.53
C ILE A 434 23.00 -32.23 -39.92
N LYS A 435 23.15 -33.50 -40.33
CA LYS A 435 23.46 -33.86 -41.72
C LYS A 435 22.21 -33.66 -42.58
N ARG A 436 22.23 -32.67 -43.47
CA ARG A 436 21.27 -32.56 -44.58
C ARG A 436 21.61 -33.66 -45.59
N HIS A 437 20.73 -34.63 -45.75
CA HIS A 437 20.71 -35.48 -46.94
C HIS A 437 20.03 -34.70 -48.07
N HIS A 438 20.81 -34.34 -49.09
CA HIS A 438 20.27 -34.08 -50.42
C HIS A 438 19.76 -35.39 -51.01
N ARG A 439 18.50 -35.42 -51.42
CA ARG A 439 17.98 -36.42 -52.36
C ARG A 439 17.61 -35.66 -53.63
N GLY A 440 18.38 -35.94 -54.68
CA GLY A 440 17.98 -35.64 -56.05
C GLY A 440 17.14 -36.78 -56.61
N HIS A 441 16.39 -36.42 -57.65
CA HIS A 441 15.45 -37.20 -58.47
C HIS A 441 14.05 -37.39 -57.90
#